data_AF-A0A1M6LQ48-F1
#
_entry.id   AF-A0A1M6LQ48-F1
#
_cell.length_a   1.000
_cell.length_b   1.000
_cell.length_c   1.000
_cell.angle_alpha   90.00
_cell.angle_beta   90.00
_cell.angle_gamma   90.00
#
_symmetry.space_group_name_H-M   'P 1'
#
loop_
_entity.id
_entity.type
_entity.pdbx_description
1 polymer ?
#
loop_
_entity_poly.entity_id
_entity_poly.type
_entity_poly.pdbx_seq_one_letter_code
_entity_poly.pdbx_strand_id
1 'polypeptide(L)'
;MYKFLLTTLLIFVLSNTFAQKYMDNILSKSCECVDEVSTDLPMQEFNLQLGLCMIEAAQPYKKQLMKDYDIDLENIDSNGQGEKLGRTIGVKMATTCPNTLMRLTNKVTAPETETTTNVEAVGTVSHIDRELFVVFTLKDSYDKEVKYYWLSAVESPINLDQNYPSLLGKDVSIIYETQELFDPNIEIYRDFNVIQKISLAIGD
;
A
#
# COMPACT_ATOMS: atom_id res chain seq x y z
N MET A 1 47.19 -17.70 -13.20
CA MET A 1 45.86 -17.95 -12.59
C MET A 1 44.89 -16.76 -12.68
N TYR A 2 45.34 -15.49 -12.66
CA TYR A 2 44.46 -14.31 -12.84
C TYR A 2 43.81 -14.19 -14.24
N LYS A 3 44.46 -14.71 -15.30
CA LYS A 3 43.93 -14.66 -16.68
C LYS A 3 42.69 -15.54 -16.91
N PHE A 4 42.50 -16.61 -16.14
CA PHE A 4 41.31 -17.47 -16.26
C PHE A 4 40.13 -16.93 -15.44
N LEU A 5 40.39 -16.10 -14.42
CA LEU A 5 39.36 -15.49 -13.58
C LEU A 5 38.63 -14.34 -14.28
N LEU A 6 39.34 -13.61 -15.17
CA LEU A 6 38.79 -12.46 -15.89
C LEU A 6 37.78 -12.86 -16.99
N THR A 7 37.94 -14.05 -17.57
CA THR A 7 37.06 -14.56 -18.64
C THR A 7 35.72 -15.08 -18.13
N THR A 8 35.63 -15.55 -16.88
CA THR A 8 34.36 -15.99 -16.27
C THR A 8 33.46 -14.83 -15.85
N LEU A 9 34.01 -13.64 -15.61
CA LEU A 9 33.23 -12.46 -15.22
C LEU A 9 32.47 -11.82 -16.40
N LEU A 10 32.95 -12.00 -17.64
CA LEU A 10 32.36 -11.41 -18.83
C LEU A 10 31.09 -12.14 -19.32
N ILE A 11 30.92 -13.41 -18.94
CA ILE A 11 29.80 -14.25 -19.40
C ILE A 11 28.51 -13.98 -18.60
N PHE A 12 28.61 -13.45 -17.38
CA PHE A 12 27.43 -13.19 -16.54
C PHE A 12 26.66 -11.91 -16.93
N VAL A 13 27.25 -11.04 -17.76
CA VAL A 13 26.64 -9.76 -18.14
C VAL A 13 25.58 -9.93 -19.25
N LEU A 14 25.64 -11.00 -20.06
CA LEU A 14 24.79 -11.17 -21.24
C LEU A 14 23.37 -11.68 -20.91
N SER A 15 23.15 -12.26 -19.73
CA SER A 15 21.83 -12.81 -19.32
C SER A 15 20.79 -11.74 -18.93
N ASN A 16 21.17 -10.47 -18.80
CA ASN A 16 20.25 -9.39 -18.40
C ASN A 16 19.46 -8.77 -19.56
N THR A 17 19.79 -9.10 -20.81
CA THR A 17 19.17 -8.47 -21.99
C THR A 17 17.73 -8.93 -22.22
N PHE A 18 17.38 -10.15 -21.80
CA PHE A 18 16.03 -10.68 -21.99
C PHE A 18 15.02 -10.11 -20.99
N ALA A 19 15.46 -9.83 -19.75
CA ALA A 19 14.61 -9.30 -18.69
C ALA A 19 14.17 -7.84 -18.96
N GLN A 20 15.05 -7.03 -19.56
CA GLN A 20 14.71 -5.66 -19.95
C GLN A 20 13.71 -5.64 -21.11
N LYS A 21 13.93 -6.49 -22.12
CA LYS A 21 13.12 -6.48 -23.35
C LYS A 21 11.63 -6.73 -23.12
N TYR A 22 11.27 -7.63 -22.19
CA TYR A 22 9.86 -7.87 -21.89
C TYR A 22 9.26 -6.74 -21.04
N MET A 23 10.05 -6.15 -20.14
CA MET A 23 9.61 -5.01 -19.34
C MET A 23 9.34 -3.79 -20.24
N ASP A 24 10.20 -3.52 -21.21
CA ASP A 24 9.99 -2.45 -22.19
C ASP A 24 8.70 -2.66 -22.99
N ASN A 25 8.38 -3.91 -23.35
CA ASN A 25 7.12 -4.24 -24.03
C ASN A 25 5.89 -4.02 -23.13
N ILE A 26 5.98 -4.36 -21.83
CA ILE A 26 4.90 -4.08 -20.87
C ILE A 26 4.68 -2.57 -20.80
N LEU A 27 5.76 -1.80 -20.63
CA LEU A 27 5.70 -0.34 -20.54
C LEU A 27 5.08 0.28 -21.79
N SER A 28 5.57 -0.07 -22.98
CA SER A 28 5.04 0.46 -24.25
C SER A 28 3.54 0.19 -24.38
N LYS A 29 3.11 -1.06 -24.16
CA LYS A 29 1.70 -1.45 -24.26
C LYS A 29 0.81 -0.78 -23.21
N SER A 30 1.28 -0.68 -21.98
CA SER A 30 0.55 0.03 -20.94
C SER A 30 0.40 1.52 -21.28
N CYS A 31 1.42 2.15 -21.86
CA CYS A 31 1.33 3.55 -22.29
C CYS A 31 0.37 3.73 -23.46
N GLU A 32 0.45 2.87 -24.48
CA GLU A 32 -0.48 2.86 -25.62
C GLU A 32 -1.94 2.76 -25.14
N CYS A 33 -2.22 1.81 -24.23
CA CYS A 33 -3.54 1.66 -23.63
C CYS A 33 -4.00 2.91 -22.87
N VAL A 34 -3.12 3.48 -22.04
CA VAL A 34 -3.46 4.67 -21.24
C VAL A 34 -3.72 5.88 -22.13
N ASP A 35 -2.98 6.06 -23.23
CA ASP A 35 -3.17 7.17 -24.16
C ASP A 35 -4.56 7.17 -24.82
N GLU A 36 -5.21 6.01 -24.91
CA GLU A 36 -6.60 5.88 -25.38
C GLU A 36 -7.66 6.16 -24.30
N VAL A 37 -7.29 6.13 -23.01
CA VAL A 37 -8.20 6.43 -21.90
C VAL A 37 -8.60 7.91 -21.96
N SER A 38 -9.86 8.25 -21.69
CA SER A 38 -10.31 9.64 -21.65
C SER A 38 -9.65 10.44 -20.52
N THR A 39 -9.22 11.67 -20.80
CA THR A 39 -8.70 12.62 -19.79
C THR A 39 -9.79 13.18 -18.88
N ASP A 40 -11.06 13.03 -19.24
CA ASP A 40 -12.17 13.64 -18.52
C ASP A 40 -12.76 12.72 -17.43
N LEU A 41 -12.28 11.47 -17.34
CA LEU A 41 -12.71 10.53 -16.31
C LEU A 41 -12.37 11.03 -14.89
N PRO A 42 -13.22 10.76 -13.89
CA PRO A 42 -12.84 10.91 -12.49
C PRO A 42 -11.52 10.20 -12.14
N MET A 43 -10.79 10.70 -11.14
CA MET A 43 -9.47 10.16 -10.74
C MET A 43 -9.54 8.66 -10.43
N GLN A 44 -10.59 8.22 -9.72
CA GLN A 44 -10.78 6.81 -9.36
C GLN A 44 -10.98 5.92 -10.59
N GLU A 45 -11.80 6.35 -11.55
CA GLU A 45 -12.03 5.62 -12.81
C GLU A 45 -10.77 5.60 -13.67
N PHE A 46 -10.03 6.70 -13.72
CA PHE A 46 -8.75 6.77 -14.42
C PHE A 46 -7.71 5.81 -13.80
N ASN A 47 -7.61 5.76 -12.47
CA ASN A 47 -6.70 4.84 -11.77
C ASN A 47 -7.06 3.37 -12.02
N LEU A 48 -8.35 3.04 -12.06
CA LEU A 48 -8.80 1.70 -12.41
C LEU A 48 -8.40 1.32 -13.83
N GLN A 49 -8.63 2.21 -14.81
CA GLN A 49 -8.24 1.98 -16.20
C GLN A 49 -6.71 1.83 -16.35
N LEU A 50 -5.93 2.67 -15.66
CA LEU A 50 -4.48 2.54 -15.62
C LEU A 50 -4.04 1.18 -15.07
N GLY A 51 -4.65 0.71 -13.98
CA GLY A 51 -4.38 -0.61 -13.41
C GLY A 51 -4.69 -1.74 -14.39
N LEU A 52 -5.82 -1.67 -15.11
CA LEU A 52 -6.19 -2.65 -16.14
C LEU A 52 -5.18 -2.66 -17.29
N CYS A 53 -4.78 -1.49 -17.80
CA CYS A 53 -3.76 -1.38 -18.84
C CYS A 53 -2.41 -2.02 -18.42
N MET A 54 -2.03 -1.92 -17.16
CA MET A 54 -0.84 -2.57 -16.63
C MET A 54 -1.01 -4.10 -16.57
N ILE A 55 -2.14 -4.58 -16.07
CA ILE A 55 -2.43 -6.01 -15.94
C ILE A 55 -2.48 -6.70 -17.32
N GLU A 56 -3.21 -6.11 -18.28
CA GLU A 56 -3.35 -6.67 -19.63
C GLU A 56 -2.01 -6.74 -20.36
N ALA A 57 -1.19 -5.69 -20.26
CA ALA A 57 0.14 -5.67 -20.84
C ALA A 57 1.10 -6.69 -20.19
N ALA A 58 0.94 -6.92 -18.89
CA ALA A 58 1.74 -7.83 -18.08
C ALA A 58 1.34 -9.31 -18.24
N GLN A 59 0.08 -9.60 -18.57
CA GLN A 59 -0.48 -10.96 -18.62
C GLN A 59 0.35 -11.97 -19.44
N PRO A 60 0.87 -11.63 -20.64
CA PRO A 60 1.70 -12.56 -21.43
C PRO A 60 3.03 -12.92 -20.77
N TYR A 61 3.48 -12.14 -19.78
CA TYR A 61 4.78 -12.24 -19.13
C TYR A 61 4.70 -12.70 -17.68
N LYS A 62 3.56 -13.28 -17.26
CA LYS A 62 3.32 -13.74 -15.88
C LYS A 62 4.46 -14.58 -15.29
N LYS A 63 5.07 -15.47 -16.08
CA LYS A 63 6.17 -16.34 -15.64
C LYS A 63 7.46 -15.56 -15.37
N GLN A 64 7.75 -14.58 -16.23
CA GLN A 64 8.91 -13.71 -16.09
C GLN A 64 8.74 -12.77 -14.90
N LEU A 65 7.55 -12.19 -14.72
CA LEU A 65 7.23 -11.33 -13.59
C LEU A 65 7.30 -12.07 -12.25
N MET A 66 6.78 -13.28 -12.19
CA MET A 66 6.95 -14.15 -11.02
C MET A 66 8.43 -14.43 -10.74
N LYS A 67 9.20 -14.80 -11.77
CA LYS A 67 10.61 -15.16 -11.61
C LYS A 67 11.50 -13.98 -11.18
N ASP A 68 11.31 -12.83 -11.83
CA ASP A 68 12.26 -11.71 -11.75
C ASP A 68 11.84 -10.67 -10.70
N TYR A 69 10.55 -10.61 -10.35
CA TYR A 69 9.98 -9.62 -9.43
C TYR A 69 9.09 -10.24 -8.34
N ASP A 70 8.88 -11.56 -8.34
CA ASP A 70 7.99 -12.24 -7.38
C ASP A 70 6.56 -11.65 -7.41
N ILE A 71 6.07 -11.39 -8.63
CA ILE A 71 4.71 -10.89 -8.87
C ILE A 71 3.85 -12.03 -9.42
N ASP A 72 2.79 -12.36 -8.69
CA ASP A 72 1.78 -13.34 -9.06
C ASP A 72 0.58 -12.69 -9.73
N LEU A 73 0.53 -12.77 -11.06
CA LEU A 73 -0.62 -12.30 -11.82
C LEU A 73 -1.84 -13.23 -11.71
N GLU A 74 -1.69 -14.48 -11.28
CA GLU A 74 -2.83 -15.40 -11.11
C GLU A 74 -3.61 -15.10 -9.83
N ASN A 75 -2.96 -14.49 -8.84
CA ASN A 75 -3.54 -14.11 -7.55
C ASN A 75 -3.38 -12.61 -7.29
N ILE A 76 -3.61 -11.80 -8.33
CA ILE A 76 -3.31 -10.36 -8.34
C ILE A 76 -4.09 -9.55 -7.30
N ASP A 77 -5.26 -10.04 -6.91
CA ASP A 77 -6.18 -9.48 -5.90
C ASP A 77 -5.78 -9.84 -4.47
N SER A 78 -4.86 -10.78 -4.28
CA SER A 78 -4.40 -11.24 -2.98
C SER A 78 -3.07 -10.61 -2.58
N ASN A 79 -2.80 -10.51 -1.27
CA ASN A 79 -1.47 -10.31 -0.71
C ASN A 79 -0.67 -9.11 -1.30
N GLY A 80 -1.35 -8.04 -1.72
CA GLY A 80 -0.70 -6.84 -2.27
C GLY A 80 -0.04 -7.03 -3.65
N GLN A 81 -0.34 -8.12 -4.38
CA GLN A 81 0.28 -8.41 -5.68
C GLN A 81 0.00 -7.31 -6.72
N GLY A 82 -1.22 -6.78 -6.75
CA GLY A 82 -1.60 -5.65 -7.59
C GLY A 82 -0.81 -4.38 -7.28
N GLU A 83 -0.58 -4.08 -6.00
CA GLU A 83 0.23 -2.93 -5.59
C GLU A 83 1.69 -3.10 -5.98
N LYS A 84 2.25 -4.30 -5.79
CA LYS A 84 3.62 -4.65 -6.19
C LYS A 84 3.82 -4.49 -7.70
N LEU A 85 2.85 -4.96 -8.50
CA LEU A 85 2.82 -4.76 -9.95
C LEU A 85 2.76 -3.27 -10.31
N GLY A 86 1.78 -2.56 -9.76
CA GLY A 86 1.56 -1.14 -10.01
C GLY A 86 2.78 -0.28 -9.66
N ARG A 87 3.45 -0.56 -8.54
CA ARG A 87 4.68 0.14 -8.14
C ARG A 87 5.85 -0.17 -9.08
N THR A 88 6.04 -1.45 -9.42
CA THR A 88 7.15 -1.89 -10.27
C THR A 88 7.07 -1.30 -11.67
N ILE A 89 5.87 -1.32 -12.26
CA ILE A 89 5.61 -0.78 -13.60
C ILE A 89 5.52 0.73 -13.56
N GLY A 90 4.76 1.31 -12.61
CA GLY A 90 4.49 2.74 -12.52
C GLY A 90 5.75 3.60 -12.39
N VAL A 91 6.74 3.17 -11.58
CA VAL A 91 8.02 3.88 -11.43
C VAL A 91 8.78 3.92 -12.77
N LYS A 92 8.73 2.85 -13.56
CA LYS A 92 9.39 2.79 -14.86
C LYS A 92 8.62 3.60 -15.91
N MET A 93 7.29 3.52 -15.90
CA MET A 93 6.41 4.29 -16.80
C MET A 93 6.64 5.80 -16.67
N ALA A 94 6.88 6.31 -15.45
CA ALA A 94 7.20 7.73 -15.24
C ALA A 94 8.41 8.21 -16.07
N THR A 95 9.36 7.33 -16.35
CA THR A 95 10.54 7.64 -17.18
C THR A 95 10.39 7.28 -18.65
N THR A 96 9.52 6.33 -18.98
CA THR A 96 9.30 5.84 -20.35
C THR A 96 8.24 6.65 -21.10
N CYS A 97 7.18 7.10 -20.39
CA CYS A 97 6.01 7.72 -20.97
C CYS A 97 5.59 8.96 -20.14
N PRO A 98 6.23 10.11 -20.37
CA PRO A 98 6.02 11.31 -19.56
C PRO A 98 4.58 11.84 -19.65
N ASN A 99 3.86 11.55 -20.74
CA ASN A 99 2.46 11.96 -20.92
C ASN A 99 1.53 11.34 -19.87
N THR A 100 1.71 10.06 -19.54
CA THR A 100 0.93 9.38 -18.49
C THR A 100 1.14 10.07 -17.13
N LEU A 101 2.38 10.43 -16.81
CA LEU A 101 2.70 11.13 -15.57
C LEU A 101 2.09 12.54 -15.56
N MET A 102 2.18 13.29 -16.65
CA MET A 102 1.56 14.62 -16.77
C MET A 102 0.03 14.58 -16.60
N ARG A 103 -0.62 13.52 -17.09
CA ARG A 103 -2.07 13.33 -16.95
C ARG A 103 -2.47 13.03 -15.51
N LEU A 104 -1.65 12.29 -14.77
CA LEU A 104 -1.83 12.09 -13.32
C LEU A 104 -1.64 13.40 -12.55
N THR A 105 -0.56 14.15 -12.82
CA THR A 105 -0.32 15.42 -12.11
C THR A 105 -1.42 16.45 -12.33
N ASN A 106 -1.97 16.53 -13.55
CA ASN A 106 -3.08 17.44 -13.86
C ASN A 106 -4.36 17.10 -13.09
N LYS A 107 -4.57 15.82 -12.75
CA LYS A 107 -5.71 15.36 -11.95
C LYS A 107 -5.48 15.52 -10.43
N VAL A 108 -4.22 15.48 -9.98
CA VAL A 108 -3.83 15.69 -8.57
C VAL A 108 -3.91 17.18 -8.16
N THR A 109 -3.77 18.12 -9.10
CA THR A 109 -3.95 19.57 -8.82
C THR A 109 -5.40 20.03 -8.70
N ALA A 110 -6.38 19.20 -9.06
CA ALA A 110 -7.75 19.44 -8.65
C ALA A 110 -7.86 19.05 -7.17
N PRO A 111 -8.39 19.92 -6.28
CA PRO A 111 -8.61 19.52 -4.90
C PRO A 111 -9.44 18.24 -4.91
N GLU A 112 -8.89 17.17 -4.35
CA GLU A 112 -9.64 15.96 -4.09
C GLU A 112 -10.80 16.37 -3.17
N THR A 113 -11.97 16.64 -3.75
CA THR A 113 -13.20 16.38 -3.04
C THR A 113 -13.20 14.88 -2.85
N GLU A 114 -12.67 14.42 -1.71
CA GLU A 114 -12.96 13.10 -1.19
C GLU A 114 -14.47 12.97 -1.29
N THR A 115 -14.92 12.22 -2.29
CA THR A 115 -16.34 11.92 -2.43
C THR A 115 -16.60 10.88 -1.37
N THR A 116 -16.87 11.37 -0.15
CA THR A 116 -17.42 10.55 0.93
C THR A 116 -18.72 9.99 0.38
N THR A 117 -18.67 8.75 -0.09
CA THR A 117 -19.84 8.03 -0.57
C THR A 117 -20.64 7.66 0.66
N ASN A 118 -21.61 8.50 0.99
CA ASN A 118 -22.53 8.24 2.09
C ASN A 118 -23.46 7.10 1.66
N VAL A 119 -23.28 5.93 2.25
CA VAL A 119 -24.17 4.78 2.06
C VAL A 119 -25.17 4.73 3.21
N GLU A 120 -26.47 4.72 2.90
CA GLU A 120 -27.54 4.65 3.90
C GLU A 120 -27.98 3.20 4.15
N ALA A 121 -28.16 2.83 5.42
CA ALA A 121 -28.74 1.54 5.83
C ALA A 121 -29.94 1.79 6.77
N VAL A 122 -31.06 1.10 6.51
CA VAL A 122 -32.30 1.23 7.29
C VAL A 122 -32.70 -0.13 7.87
N GLY A 123 -32.99 -0.19 9.18
CA GLY A 123 -33.36 -1.43 9.87
C GLY A 123 -33.75 -1.22 11.33
N THR A 124 -33.87 -2.32 12.08
CA THR A 124 -34.12 -2.31 13.54
C THR A 124 -32.87 -2.78 14.27
N VAL A 125 -32.49 -2.06 15.33
CA VAL A 125 -31.35 -2.44 16.18
C VAL A 125 -31.71 -3.71 16.96
N SER A 126 -31.00 -4.81 16.71
CA SER A 126 -31.21 -6.10 17.38
C SER A 126 -30.20 -6.38 18.50
N HIS A 127 -29.01 -5.78 18.43
CA HIS A 127 -27.90 -6.01 19.37
C HIS A 127 -26.99 -4.77 19.42
N ILE A 128 -26.31 -4.55 20.56
CA ILE A 128 -25.34 -3.47 20.77
C ILE A 128 -24.12 -4.03 21.49
N ASP A 129 -22.95 -3.93 20.87
CA ASP A 129 -21.65 -4.28 21.46
C ASP A 129 -20.96 -3.03 22.03
N ARG A 130 -20.37 -3.16 23.22
CA ARG A 130 -19.70 -2.05 23.93
C ARG A 130 -18.17 -2.16 23.97
N GLU A 131 -17.61 -3.32 23.67
CA GLU A 131 -16.18 -3.60 23.78
C GLU A 131 -15.71 -4.36 22.53
N LEU A 132 -15.26 -3.63 21.51
CA LEU A 132 -14.89 -4.20 20.21
C LEU A 132 -13.44 -3.91 19.78
N PHE A 133 -12.81 -2.90 20.36
CA PHE A 133 -11.54 -2.38 19.85
C PHE A 133 -10.35 -2.81 20.69
N VAL A 134 -9.23 -3.07 20.01
CA VAL A 134 -7.94 -3.31 20.67
C VAL A 134 -7.41 -2.00 21.24
N VAL A 135 -7.00 -2.02 22.51
CA VAL A 135 -6.43 -0.87 23.21
C VAL A 135 -5.04 -1.23 23.72
N PHE A 136 -4.03 -0.50 23.27
CA PHE A 136 -2.67 -0.60 23.76
C PHE A 136 -2.50 0.33 24.97
N THR A 137 -1.96 -0.19 26.06
CA THR A 137 -1.62 0.61 27.25
C THR A 137 -0.11 0.65 27.37
N LEU A 138 0.47 1.83 27.25
CA LEU A 138 1.91 2.06 27.43
C LEU A 138 2.13 2.69 28.80
N LYS A 139 3.21 2.26 29.46
CA LYS A 139 3.76 2.93 30.64
C LYS A 139 4.88 3.84 30.19
N ASP A 140 4.80 5.12 30.55
CA ASP A 140 5.89 6.05 30.30
C ASP A 140 7.03 5.91 31.34
N SER A 141 8.07 6.72 31.21
CA SER A 141 9.22 6.74 32.12
C SER A 141 8.89 7.14 33.57
N TYR A 142 7.67 7.64 33.82
CA TYR A 142 7.15 8.00 35.13
C TYR A 142 6.14 6.97 35.66
N ASP A 143 6.05 5.78 35.04
CA ASP A 143 5.09 4.71 35.35
C ASP A 143 3.61 5.13 35.16
N LYS A 144 3.37 6.19 34.38
CA LYS A 144 2.01 6.61 34.02
C LYS A 144 1.51 5.77 32.86
N GLU A 145 0.35 5.17 33.03
CA GLU A 145 -0.34 4.42 31.99
C GLU A 145 -1.14 5.35 31.07
N VAL A 146 -0.90 5.24 29.77
CA VAL A 146 -1.63 5.96 28.72
C VAL A 146 -2.20 4.96 27.71
N LYS A 147 -3.47 5.13 27.36
CA LYS A 147 -4.20 4.27 26.43
C LYS A 147 -4.16 4.83 25.01
N TYR A 148 -4.02 3.91 24.05
CA TYR A 148 -3.97 4.16 22.61
C TYR A 148 -4.90 3.17 21.90
N TYR A 149 -5.78 3.68 21.04
CA TYR A 149 -6.92 2.96 20.49
C TYR A 149 -6.67 2.62 19.02
N TRP A 150 -6.88 1.36 18.66
CA TRP A 150 -6.79 0.89 17.29
C TRP A 150 -8.18 0.90 16.65
N LEU A 151 -8.50 1.98 15.91
CA LEU A 151 -9.83 2.22 15.33
C LEU A 151 -9.85 2.19 13.79
N SER A 152 -8.68 2.30 13.16
CA SER A 152 -8.51 2.38 11.71
C SER A 152 -7.28 1.57 11.26
N ALA A 153 -6.94 1.60 9.97
CA ALA A 153 -5.70 1.01 9.49
C ALA A 153 -4.50 1.69 10.17
N VAL A 154 -3.56 0.88 10.68
CA VAL A 154 -2.36 1.34 11.37
C VAL A 154 -1.14 0.97 10.55
N GLU A 155 -0.27 1.95 10.27
CA GLU A 155 1.02 1.68 9.64
C GLU A 155 1.92 0.92 10.61
N SER A 156 2.47 -0.21 10.18
CA SER A 156 3.35 -1.02 11.02
C SER A 156 4.34 -1.81 10.17
N PRO A 157 5.61 -1.94 10.59
CA PRO A 157 6.60 -2.78 9.92
C PRO A 157 6.35 -4.28 10.15
N ILE A 158 5.52 -4.64 11.13
CA ILE A 158 5.07 -6.00 11.39
C ILE A 158 3.61 -6.16 10.95
N ASN A 159 3.23 -7.38 10.59
CA ASN A 159 1.83 -7.67 10.28
C ASN A 159 0.98 -7.65 11.56
N LEU A 160 0.40 -6.49 11.86
CA LEU A 160 -0.15 -6.17 13.18
C LEU A 160 -1.42 -6.95 13.51
N ASP A 161 -2.29 -7.18 12.52
CA ASP A 161 -3.55 -7.94 12.62
C ASP A 161 -3.37 -9.35 13.18
N GLN A 162 -2.28 -10.00 12.83
CA GLN A 162 -1.96 -11.36 13.26
C GLN A 162 -1.03 -11.41 14.46
N ASN A 163 -0.23 -10.36 14.69
CA ASN A 163 0.89 -10.41 15.64
C ASN A 163 0.81 -9.40 16.78
N TYR A 164 -0.25 -8.58 16.90
CA TYR A 164 -0.36 -7.61 18.00
C TYR A 164 -0.19 -8.21 19.41
N PRO A 165 -0.60 -9.47 19.74
CA PRO A 165 -0.36 -10.02 21.07
C PRO A 165 1.13 -10.20 21.39
N SER A 166 1.97 -10.35 20.36
CA SER A 166 3.43 -10.49 20.52
C SER A 166 4.12 -9.21 21.01
N LEU A 167 3.43 -8.07 20.94
CA LEU A 167 3.92 -6.78 21.44
C LEU A 167 3.83 -6.65 22.96
N LEU A 168 3.16 -7.58 23.65
CA LEU A 168 3.09 -7.58 25.11
C LEU A 168 4.50 -7.67 25.73
N GLY A 169 4.81 -6.71 26.60
CA GLY A 169 6.11 -6.60 27.26
C GLY A 169 7.25 -6.15 26.34
N LYS A 170 6.96 -5.66 25.14
CA LYS A 170 7.93 -5.03 24.24
C LYS A 170 7.83 -3.53 24.31
N ASP A 171 8.97 -2.86 24.19
CA ASP A 171 9.01 -1.42 24.00
C ASP A 171 8.55 -1.10 22.57
N VAL A 172 7.61 -0.17 22.46
CA VAL A 172 7.01 0.24 21.19
C VAL A 172 7.00 1.76 21.07
N SER A 173 7.12 2.25 19.84
CA SER A 173 6.92 3.65 19.48
C SER A 173 5.58 3.78 18.75
N ILE A 174 4.70 4.62 19.28
CA ILE A 174 3.36 4.90 18.75
C ILE A 174 3.29 6.34 18.27
N ILE A 175 2.93 6.54 17.01
CA ILE A 175 2.46 7.83 16.49
C ILE A 175 0.94 7.77 16.50
N TYR A 176 0.31 8.78 17.10
CA TYR A 176 -1.12 8.86 17.29
C TYR A 176 -1.65 10.25 16.98
N GLU A 177 -2.94 10.33 16.75
CA GLU A 177 -3.70 11.58 16.71
C GLU A 177 -4.79 11.56 17.78
N THR A 178 -5.27 12.74 18.17
CA THR A 178 -6.39 12.83 19.11
C THR A 178 -7.69 13.00 18.35
N GLN A 179 -8.69 12.19 18.68
CA GLN A 179 -10.05 12.31 18.13
C GLN A 179 -11.08 12.41 19.24
N GLU A 180 -12.08 13.27 19.06
CA GLU A 180 -13.23 13.37 19.96
C GLU A 180 -14.26 12.28 19.63
N LEU A 181 -14.43 11.31 20.53
CA LEU A 181 -15.31 10.16 20.34
C LEU A 181 -16.23 9.99 21.55
N PHE A 182 -17.40 9.38 21.32
CA PHE A 182 -18.34 9.05 22.39
C PHE A 182 -17.85 7.85 23.22
N ASP A 183 -17.70 8.04 24.53
CA ASP A 183 -17.36 6.96 25.46
C ASP A 183 -18.65 6.39 26.09
N PRO A 184 -19.05 5.15 25.76
CA PRO A 184 -20.28 4.56 26.28
C PRO A 184 -20.23 4.23 27.79
N ASN A 185 -19.06 4.26 28.43
CA ASN A 185 -18.94 3.96 29.87
C ASN A 185 -19.30 5.15 30.76
N ILE A 186 -19.11 6.36 30.24
CA ILE A 186 -19.34 7.62 30.95
C ILE A 186 -20.33 8.54 30.21
N GLU A 187 -20.82 8.11 29.05
CA GLU A 187 -21.86 8.76 28.26
C GLU A 187 -21.53 10.20 27.83
N ILE A 188 -20.25 10.48 27.58
CA ILE A 188 -19.78 11.78 27.08
C ILE A 188 -18.82 11.62 25.90
N TYR A 189 -18.69 12.68 25.12
CA TYR A 189 -17.59 12.82 24.16
C TYR A 189 -16.32 13.24 24.89
N ARG A 190 -15.20 12.63 24.52
CA ARG A 190 -13.87 13.01 25.00
C ARG A 190 -12.80 12.66 23.99
N ASP A 191 -11.61 13.15 24.25
CA ASP A 191 -10.42 12.87 23.47
C ASP A 191 -9.90 11.44 23.68
N PHE A 192 -9.68 10.74 22.58
CA PHE A 192 -9.02 9.43 22.51
C PHE A 192 -7.76 9.54 21.66
N ASN A 193 -6.67 8.91 22.11
CA ASN A 193 -5.46 8.77 21.31
C ASN A 193 -5.64 7.62 20.31
N VAL A 194 -5.85 7.95 19.02
CA VAL A 194 -6.06 6.98 17.94
C VAL A 194 -4.73 6.71 17.23
N ILE A 195 -4.36 5.43 17.12
CA ILE A 195 -3.08 5.03 16.57
C ILE A 195 -3.05 5.27 15.06
N GLN A 196 -1.97 5.89 14.58
CA GLN A 196 -1.67 6.04 13.16
C GLN A 196 -0.55 5.08 12.74
N LYS A 197 0.48 4.95 13.59
CA LYS A 197 1.64 4.08 13.36
C LYS A 197 2.11 3.43 14.65
N ILE A 198 2.54 2.18 14.55
CA ILE A 198 3.20 1.46 15.65
C ILE A 198 4.46 0.75 15.14
N SER A 199 5.52 0.74 15.93
CA SER A 199 6.75 0.03 15.64
C SER A 199 7.43 -0.41 16.92
N LEU A 200 8.30 -1.42 16.85
CA LEU A 200 9.19 -1.75 17.98
C LEU A 200 10.13 -0.58 18.23
N ALA A 201 10.28 -0.15 19.48
CA ALA A 201 11.28 0.83 19.83
C ALA A 201 12.66 0.21 19.57
N ILE A 202 13.43 0.82 18.68
CA ILE A 202 14.83 0.45 18.49
C ILE A 202 15.54 0.97 19.74
N GLY A 203 16.05 0.07 20.57
CA GLY A 203 16.92 0.45 21.68
C GLY A 203 18.14 1.16 21.11
N ASP A 204 18.39 2.38 21.57
CA ASP A 204 19.70 3.03 21.46
C ASP A 204 20.75 2.25 22.28
#